data_AF-A0A370GJT6-F1
#
_entry.id   AF-A0A370GJT6-F1
#
_cell.length_a   1.000
_cell.length_b   1.000
_cell.length_c   1.000
_cell.angle_alpha   90.00
_cell.angle_beta   90.00
_cell.angle_gamma   90.00
#
_symmetry.space_group_name_H-M   'P 1'
#
loop_
_entity.id
_entity.type
_entity.pdbx_description
1 polymer ?
#
loop_
_entity_poly.entity_id
_entity_poly.type
_entity_poly.pdbx_seq_one_letter_code
_entity_poly.pdbx_strand_id
1 'polypeptide(L)'
;MFQNPYVYAYQNPYYVNMPRQHYSTQSSYWPYANQNGYYPSRYPTGAEAMLLKDYGANPFVVDINAATKQNNTYRTALWTGSHLQLTLMSIDVGDDIGLEIHPDVDQFLRIEQGQGFVQMGKSKDRLDFEANVADDYAIFIPAGTWHNVTNTGPAPLKLYSIYAPPNHPFGTVHVTKAAAEAAEESHNQKKDYFGKTPDEWVQFTDFLVKEGLEDVKRGINAGHILQEFILMGVLVGKGYSPEKAYETVEGWEKTGESKLLQQSKKYGV
;
A
#
# COMPACT_ATOMS: atom_id res chain seq x y z
N MET A 1 -2.54 -54.72 -13.31
CA MET A 1 -1.27 -55.17 -12.68
C MET A 1 -0.51 -53.92 -12.26
N PHE A 2 0.01 -53.88 -11.02
CA PHE A 2 1.03 -52.99 -10.42
C PHE A 2 1.14 -51.52 -10.94
N GLN A 3 1.16 -50.48 -10.09
CA GLN A 3 2.06 -50.29 -8.95
C GLN A 3 1.48 -49.40 -7.81
N ASN A 4 1.93 -49.70 -6.59
CA ASN A 4 2.04 -48.78 -5.43
C ASN A 4 3.46 -48.13 -5.53
N PRO A 5 3.83 -46.97 -4.92
CA PRO A 5 3.66 -46.67 -3.48
C PRO A 5 3.45 -45.16 -3.18
N TYR A 6 3.51 -44.59 -1.97
CA TYR A 6 3.69 -45.07 -0.58
C TYR A 6 2.66 -44.38 0.34
N VAL A 7 2.39 -44.95 1.52
CA VAL A 7 1.82 -44.23 2.68
C VAL A 7 2.66 -44.59 3.90
N TYR A 8 3.19 -43.60 4.61
CA TYR A 8 3.86 -43.83 5.90
C TYR A 8 2.84 -43.73 7.04
N ALA A 9 2.68 -44.81 7.78
CA ALA A 9 1.96 -44.80 9.04
C ALA A 9 2.90 -44.37 10.17
N TYR A 10 2.38 -43.56 11.10
CA TYR A 10 2.79 -43.66 12.51
C TYR A 10 1.55 -43.57 13.39
N GLN A 11 1.37 -44.61 14.20
CA GLN A 11 0.33 -44.69 15.21
C GLN A 11 0.79 -43.97 16.48
N ASN A 12 -0.12 -43.32 17.18
CA ASN A 12 -0.08 -43.28 18.65
C ASN A 12 -1.52 -43.34 19.18
N PRO A 13 -1.85 -44.17 20.19
CA PRO A 13 -3.24 -44.45 20.56
C PRO A 13 -3.72 -43.59 21.74
N TYR A 14 -4.81 -44.03 22.38
CA TYR A 14 -5.45 -43.47 23.57
C TYR A 14 -6.48 -42.34 23.34
N TYR A 15 -7.63 -42.76 22.79
CA TYR A 15 -8.91 -42.28 23.31
C TYR A 15 -9.02 -42.58 24.82
N VAL A 16 -9.64 -41.68 25.60
CA VAL A 16 -10.94 -41.91 26.28
C VAL A 16 -11.34 -40.70 27.16
N ASN A 17 -12.55 -40.20 26.92
CA ASN A 17 -13.47 -39.39 27.77
C ASN A 17 -13.08 -38.04 28.41
N MET A 18 -13.91 -37.03 28.12
CA MET A 18 -14.13 -35.83 28.94
C MET A 18 -14.87 -36.16 30.26
N PRO A 19 -14.75 -35.27 31.26
CA PRO A 19 -15.93 -34.71 31.94
C PRO A 19 -16.03 -33.16 31.87
N ARG A 20 -17.22 -32.63 32.21
CA ARG A 20 -17.59 -31.20 32.19
C ARG A 20 -16.91 -30.35 33.28
N GLN A 21 -16.75 -29.05 32.95
CA GLN A 21 -16.80 -27.83 33.78
C GLN A 21 -16.58 -27.94 35.31
N HIS A 22 -15.66 -27.13 35.87
CA HIS A 22 -15.97 -25.90 36.62
C HIS A 22 -14.75 -25.24 37.31
N TYR A 23 -14.82 -23.90 37.44
CA TYR A 23 -14.11 -23.01 38.39
C TYR A 23 -12.58 -23.07 38.62
N SER A 24 -11.91 -22.04 38.07
CA SER A 24 -10.89 -21.16 38.72
C SER A 24 -9.88 -21.71 39.74
N THR A 25 -8.59 -21.67 39.36
CA THR A 25 -7.47 -21.29 40.26
C THR A 25 -6.35 -20.63 39.46
N GLN A 26 -5.83 -19.49 39.95
CA GLN A 26 -4.62 -18.84 39.42
C GLN A 26 -3.35 -19.54 39.91
N SER A 27 -2.32 -19.62 39.06
CA SER A 27 -0.88 -19.57 39.43
C SER A 27 -0.01 -19.62 38.16
N SER A 28 1.17 -19.01 38.00
CA SER A 28 1.83 -17.81 38.56
C SER A 28 3.06 -17.50 37.66
N TYR A 29 3.76 -16.39 37.92
CA TYR A 29 5.11 -16.04 37.41
C TYR A 29 5.29 -15.59 35.94
N TRP A 30 5.30 -14.26 35.76
CA TRP A 30 6.31 -13.56 34.96
C TRP A 30 6.82 -12.34 35.77
N PRO A 31 8.13 -12.00 35.73
CA PRO A 31 8.71 -10.99 36.62
C PRO A 31 8.51 -9.55 36.15
N TYR A 32 8.41 -8.62 37.11
CA TYR A 32 8.36 -7.17 36.87
C TYR A 32 9.70 -6.63 36.35
N ALA A 33 9.66 -5.73 35.36
CA ALA A 33 9.74 -4.28 35.60
C ALA A 33 10.14 -3.47 34.33
N ASN A 34 9.26 -2.59 33.85
CA ASN A 34 9.57 -1.16 33.84
C ASN A 34 8.30 -0.30 33.83
N GLN A 35 8.40 0.94 34.30
CA GLN A 35 7.26 1.81 34.63
C GLN A 35 6.81 2.72 33.47
N ASN A 36 5.61 3.30 33.64
CA ASN A 36 5.02 4.39 32.85
C ASN A 36 4.56 4.06 31.43
N GLY A 37 3.40 3.43 31.35
CA GLY A 37 2.57 3.35 30.14
C GLY A 37 1.12 3.07 30.51
N TYR A 38 0.36 4.11 30.85
CA TYR A 38 -1.08 4.00 31.12
C TYR A 38 -1.81 3.75 29.79
N TYR A 39 -1.90 2.49 29.37
CA TYR A 39 -2.75 2.07 28.26
C TYR A 39 -4.12 1.68 28.82
N PRO A 40 -5.14 2.56 28.76
CA PRO A 40 -6.50 2.16 29.08
C PRO A 40 -7.00 1.22 27.97
N SER A 41 -6.83 -0.09 28.18
CA SER A 41 -7.49 -1.12 27.38
C SER A 41 -8.99 -1.10 27.69
N ARG A 42 -9.68 -0.08 27.16
CA ARG A 42 -11.13 -0.05 27.03
C ARG A 42 -11.50 -0.83 25.78
N TYR A 43 -11.72 -2.12 25.92
CA TYR A 43 -12.54 -2.85 24.97
C TYR A 43 -13.96 -2.26 25.04
N PRO A 44 -14.51 -1.66 23.97
CA PRO A 44 -15.85 -1.11 24.00
C PRO A 44 -16.87 -2.24 24.01
N THR A 45 -17.39 -2.57 25.18
CA THR A 45 -18.49 -3.52 25.34
C THR A 45 -19.81 -2.87 24.91
N GLY A 46 -20.08 -2.89 23.61
CA GLY A 46 -21.40 -2.63 23.01
C GLY A 46 -21.94 -1.18 23.07
N ALA A 47 -22.38 -0.70 21.91
CA ALA A 47 -23.25 0.48 21.73
C ALA A 47 -22.65 1.91 21.85
N GLU A 48 -21.32 2.09 21.90
CA GLU A 48 -20.71 3.33 21.42
C GLU A 48 -20.19 3.15 19.99
N ALA A 49 -20.63 4.01 19.06
CA ALA A 49 -20.22 3.97 17.67
C ALA A 49 -18.72 4.31 17.54
N MET A 50 -17.97 3.53 16.74
CA MET A 50 -16.55 3.78 16.53
C MET A 50 -16.35 5.10 15.78
N LEU A 51 -15.33 5.88 16.16
CA LEU A 51 -14.91 7.04 15.37
C LEU A 51 -14.22 6.56 14.09
N LEU A 52 -14.94 6.52 12.98
CA LEU A 52 -14.38 6.16 11.67
C LEU A 52 -13.49 7.30 11.16
N LYS A 53 -12.19 7.07 11.16
CA LYS A 53 -11.14 7.93 10.60
C LYS A 53 -9.91 7.08 10.27
N ASP A 54 -8.96 7.63 9.52
CA ASP A 54 -7.68 6.96 9.29
C ASP A 54 -6.82 6.99 10.57
N TYR A 55 -6.47 5.82 11.09
CA TYR A 55 -5.62 5.65 12.25
C TYR A 55 -4.11 5.65 11.90
N GLY A 56 -3.76 5.66 10.61
CA GLY A 56 -2.38 5.69 10.10
C GLY A 56 -1.59 4.43 10.45
N ALA A 57 -0.27 4.44 10.24
CA ALA A 57 0.63 3.30 10.47
C ALA A 57 0.78 2.84 11.95
N ASN A 58 -0.11 3.26 12.85
CA ASN A 58 -0.07 2.91 14.27
C ASN A 58 -0.58 1.47 14.51
N PRO A 59 -0.10 0.78 15.55
CA PRO A 59 -0.70 -0.47 16.02
C PRO A 59 -2.19 -0.26 16.35
N PHE A 60 -3.06 -1.02 15.68
CA PHE A 60 -4.51 -0.80 15.72
C PHE A 60 -5.27 -2.13 15.80
N VAL A 61 -6.34 -2.15 16.58
CA VAL A 61 -7.25 -3.30 16.75
C VAL A 61 -8.67 -2.78 16.66
N VAL A 62 -9.49 -3.42 15.81
CA VAL A 62 -10.85 -3.00 15.47
C VAL A 62 -11.74 -4.21 15.27
N ASP A 63 -13.00 -4.11 15.68
CA ASP A 63 -14.07 -4.96 15.18
C ASP A 63 -14.40 -4.50 13.75
N ILE A 64 -13.80 -5.17 12.76
CA ILE A 64 -13.93 -4.78 11.36
C ILE A 64 -15.33 -5.04 10.80
N ASN A 65 -16.06 -6.03 11.32
CA ASN A 65 -17.46 -6.30 10.94
C ASN A 65 -18.34 -5.13 11.36
N ALA A 66 -18.22 -4.69 12.62
CA ALA A 66 -18.95 -3.55 13.13
C ALA A 66 -18.57 -2.24 12.43
N ALA A 67 -17.27 -1.95 12.25
CA ALA A 67 -16.80 -0.73 11.59
C ALA A 67 -17.28 -0.66 10.13
N THR A 68 -17.20 -1.77 9.38
CA THR A 68 -17.65 -1.86 7.98
C THR A 68 -19.16 -1.65 7.87
N LYS A 69 -19.97 -2.27 8.74
CA LYS A 69 -21.42 -2.08 8.77
C LYS A 69 -21.84 -0.67 9.19
N GLN A 70 -21.08 -0.03 10.08
CA GLN A 70 -21.32 1.34 10.53
C GLN A 70 -21.03 2.38 9.44
N ASN A 71 -20.06 2.13 8.54
CA ASN A 71 -19.72 3.07 7.49
C ASN A 71 -20.89 3.29 6.51
N ASN A 72 -21.27 4.56 6.28
CA ASN A 72 -22.27 4.97 5.29
C ASN A 72 -21.70 5.90 4.20
N THR A 73 -20.38 6.04 4.13
CA THR A 73 -19.70 6.73 3.01
C THR A 73 -19.38 5.74 1.90
N TYR A 74 -19.31 6.22 0.66
CA TYR A 74 -18.82 5.43 -0.46
C TYR A 74 -17.42 4.85 -0.20
N ARG A 75 -16.49 5.65 0.35
CA ARG A 75 -15.15 5.22 0.76
C ARG A 75 -14.65 6.01 1.96
N THR A 76 -14.20 5.34 3.02
CA THR A 76 -13.46 5.94 4.15
C THR A 76 -12.19 5.15 4.42
N ALA A 77 -11.02 5.79 4.39
CA ALA A 77 -9.77 5.20 4.87
C ALA A 77 -9.84 5.01 6.39
N LEU A 78 -9.62 3.78 6.86
CA LEU A 78 -9.58 3.43 8.28
C LEU A 78 -8.14 3.24 8.78
N TRP A 79 -7.23 2.77 7.93
CA TRP A 79 -5.83 2.59 8.30
C TRP A 79 -4.94 2.66 7.05
N THR A 80 -4.01 3.61 7.00
CA THR A 80 -3.00 3.71 5.92
C THR A 80 -1.59 3.58 6.49
N GLY A 81 -0.89 2.52 6.09
CA GLY A 81 0.53 2.29 6.40
C GLY A 81 1.43 2.42 5.17
N SER A 82 2.69 1.99 5.28
CA SER A 82 3.66 2.06 4.17
C SER A 82 3.54 0.93 3.14
N HIS A 83 2.82 -0.16 3.48
CA HIS A 83 2.76 -1.38 2.66
C HIS A 83 1.34 -1.85 2.35
N LEU A 84 0.34 -1.37 3.09
CA LEU A 84 -1.07 -1.63 2.80
C LEU A 84 -1.96 -0.50 3.31
N GLN A 85 -3.17 -0.42 2.77
CA GLN A 85 -4.22 0.49 3.20
C GLN A 85 -5.55 -0.25 3.31
N LEU A 86 -6.28 0.00 4.40
CA LEU A 86 -7.63 -0.48 4.66
C LEU A 86 -8.64 0.65 4.47
N THR A 87 -9.61 0.46 3.59
CA THR A 87 -10.77 1.34 3.42
C THR A 87 -12.08 0.60 3.71
N LEU A 88 -13.08 1.33 4.17
CA LEU A 88 -14.46 0.89 4.34
C LEU A 88 -15.30 1.46 3.20
N MET A 89 -16.24 0.70 2.67
CA MET A 89 -17.12 1.12 1.58
C MET A 89 -18.58 0.74 1.83
N SER A 90 -19.47 1.58 1.32
CA SER A 90 -20.92 1.36 1.29
C SER A 90 -21.39 1.65 -0.13
N ILE A 91 -21.76 0.60 -0.86
CA ILE A 91 -22.27 0.73 -2.24
C ILE A 91 -23.80 0.71 -2.16
N ASP A 92 -24.46 1.74 -2.67
CA ASP A 92 -25.92 1.84 -2.64
C ASP A 92 -26.58 0.83 -3.59
N VAL A 93 -27.91 0.70 -3.51
CA VAL A 93 -28.67 -0.34 -4.23
C VAL A 93 -28.64 -0.07 -5.73
N GLY A 94 -28.13 -1.03 -6.51
CA GLY A 94 -27.98 -0.93 -7.96
C GLY A 94 -26.74 -0.16 -8.43
N ASP A 95 -25.99 0.47 -7.52
CA ASP A 95 -24.70 1.07 -7.82
C ASP A 95 -23.59 0.00 -7.89
N ASP A 96 -22.48 0.36 -8.52
CA ASP A 96 -21.23 -0.39 -8.52
C ASP A 96 -20.05 0.45 -8.02
N ILE A 97 -18.92 -0.19 -7.76
CA ILE A 97 -17.65 0.50 -7.48
C ILE A 97 -17.21 1.31 -8.71
N GLY A 98 -17.37 0.73 -9.89
CA GLY A 98 -16.86 1.24 -11.16
C GLY A 98 -15.80 0.30 -11.72
N LEU A 99 -15.65 0.33 -13.05
CA LEU A 99 -14.71 -0.53 -13.75
C LEU A 99 -13.28 0.03 -13.67
N GLU A 100 -12.51 -0.47 -12.71
CA GLU A 100 -11.17 -0.01 -12.37
C GLU A 100 -10.08 -1.04 -12.74
N ILE A 101 -8.81 -0.61 -12.70
CA ILE A 101 -7.61 -1.44 -12.81
C ILE A 101 -6.46 -0.78 -12.06
N HIS A 102 -5.77 -1.53 -11.20
CA HIS A 102 -4.54 -1.07 -10.56
C HIS A 102 -3.35 -1.89 -11.10
N PRO A 103 -2.42 -1.29 -11.86
CA PRO A 103 -1.33 -2.04 -12.52
C PRO A 103 -0.30 -2.62 -11.54
N ASP A 104 -0.10 -1.98 -10.40
CA ASP A 104 1.00 -2.25 -9.45
C ASP A 104 0.50 -2.55 -8.02
N VAL A 105 -0.81 -2.79 -7.84
CA VAL A 105 -1.46 -2.97 -6.53
C VAL A 105 -2.33 -4.22 -6.55
N ASP A 106 -2.06 -5.15 -5.64
CA ASP A 106 -3.00 -6.23 -5.32
C ASP A 106 -4.09 -5.68 -4.40
N GLN A 107 -5.34 -6.09 -4.63
CA GLN A 107 -6.48 -5.68 -3.82
C GLN A 107 -7.26 -6.88 -3.30
N PHE A 108 -7.64 -6.81 -2.03
CA PHE A 108 -8.50 -7.77 -1.34
C PHE A 108 -9.77 -7.07 -0.90
N LEU A 109 -10.95 -7.61 -1.20
CA LEU A 109 -12.22 -7.12 -0.67
C LEU A 109 -12.86 -8.22 0.18
N ARG A 110 -13.53 -7.84 1.27
CA ARG A 110 -14.44 -8.73 2.01
C ARG A 110 -15.80 -8.08 2.16
N ILE A 111 -16.84 -8.85 1.83
CA ILE A 111 -18.23 -8.46 2.03
C ILE A 111 -18.62 -8.82 3.48
N GLU A 112 -19.14 -7.84 4.21
CA GLU A 112 -19.61 -7.99 5.59
C GLU A 112 -21.14 -7.84 5.69
N GLN A 113 -21.80 -7.34 4.63
CA GLN A 113 -23.26 -7.29 4.52
C GLN A 113 -23.70 -7.08 3.07
N GLY A 114 -24.74 -7.77 2.64
CA GLY A 114 -25.40 -7.55 1.35
C GLY A 114 -25.13 -8.64 0.32
N GLN A 115 -25.43 -8.33 -0.94
CA GLN A 115 -25.30 -9.23 -2.08
C GLN A 115 -24.76 -8.43 -3.26
N GLY A 116 -23.83 -9.00 -4.00
CA GLY A 116 -23.21 -8.35 -5.14
C GLY A 116 -22.82 -9.31 -6.25
N PHE A 117 -22.38 -8.72 -7.36
CA PHE A 117 -21.87 -9.41 -8.52
C PHE A 117 -20.49 -8.85 -8.85
N VAL A 118 -19.48 -9.71 -8.89
CA VAL A 118 -18.11 -9.34 -9.27
C VAL A 118 -17.84 -9.79 -10.70
N GLN A 119 -17.23 -8.90 -11.47
CA GLN A 119 -16.72 -9.17 -12.82
C GLN A 119 -15.23 -8.84 -12.85
N MET A 120 -14.41 -9.73 -13.43
CA MET A 120 -12.97 -9.54 -13.56
C MET A 120 -12.44 -10.06 -14.90
N GLY A 121 -11.34 -9.49 -15.41
CA GLY A 121 -10.67 -10.00 -16.60
C GLY A 121 -9.38 -9.27 -16.96
N LYS A 122 -8.71 -9.76 -18.02
CA LYS A 122 -7.41 -9.24 -18.48
C LYS A 122 -7.50 -7.96 -19.32
N SER A 123 -8.70 -7.56 -19.74
CA SER A 123 -8.92 -6.39 -20.59
C SER A 123 -10.30 -5.80 -20.33
N LYS A 124 -10.42 -4.47 -20.43
CA LYS A 124 -11.67 -3.73 -20.22
C LYS A 124 -12.87 -4.31 -20.98
N ASP A 125 -12.65 -4.76 -22.21
CA ASP A 125 -13.69 -5.28 -23.11
C ASP A 125 -13.96 -6.80 -22.95
N ARG A 126 -13.33 -7.45 -21.96
CA ARG A 126 -13.50 -8.88 -21.67
C ARG A 126 -13.27 -9.18 -20.19
N LEU A 127 -14.36 -9.16 -19.43
CA LEU A 127 -14.43 -9.64 -18.05
C LEU A 127 -14.92 -11.09 -18.11
N ASP A 128 -13.99 -12.05 -18.15
CA ASP A 128 -14.24 -13.48 -18.35
C ASP A 128 -14.41 -14.28 -17.05
N PHE A 129 -14.16 -13.66 -15.90
CA PHE A 129 -14.52 -14.17 -14.59
C PHE A 129 -15.75 -13.41 -14.06
N GLU A 130 -16.79 -14.15 -13.67
CA GLU A 130 -18.01 -13.60 -13.08
C GLU A 130 -18.45 -14.45 -11.88
N ALA A 131 -18.86 -13.81 -10.77
CA ALA A 131 -19.37 -14.52 -9.60
C ALA A 131 -20.38 -13.68 -8.80
N ASN A 132 -21.38 -14.35 -8.22
CA ASN A 132 -22.19 -13.75 -7.16
C ASN A 132 -21.44 -13.83 -5.82
N VAL A 133 -21.51 -12.77 -5.04
CA VAL A 133 -20.88 -12.64 -3.72
C VAL A 133 -21.92 -12.20 -2.67
N ALA A 134 -21.70 -12.58 -1.42
CA ALA A 134 -22.56 -12.25 -0.29
C ALA A 134 -21.72 -12.11 0.99
N ASP A 135 -22.37 -11.90 2.14
CA ASP A 135 -21.72 -11.92 3.46
C ASP A 135 -20.75 -13.12 3.63
N ASP A 136 -19.65 -12.89 4.34
CA ASP A 136 -18.46 -13.75 4.47
C ASP A 136 -17.64 -14.06 3.19
N TYR A 137 -18.01 -13.55 2.01
CA TYR A 137 -17.18 -13.75 0.80
C TYR A 137 -15.97 -12.81 0.76
N ALA A 138 -14.84 -13.36 0.30
CA ALA A 138 -13.63 -12.62 -0.02
C ALA A 138 -13.36 -12.62 -1.53
N ILE A 139 -12.87 -11.50 -2.06
CA ILE A 139 -12.50 -11.29 -3.45
C ILE A 139 -11.02 -10.93 -3.50
N PHE A 140 -10.24 -11.67 -4.27
CA PHE A 140 -8.83 -11.37 -4.53
C PHE A 140 -8.71 -10.85 -5.96
N ILE A 141 -8.13 -9.66 -6.10
CA ILE A 141 -7.98 -8.94 -7.36
C ILE A 141 -6.48 -8.70 -7.57
N PRO A 142 -5.81 -9.52 -8.40
CA PRO A 142 -4.39 -9.35 -8.68
C PRO A 142 -4.10 -8.06 -9.45
N ALA A 143 -2.93 -7.46 -9.22
CA ALA A 143 -2.42 -6.33 -9.98
C ALA A 143 -2.52 -6.57 -11.50
N GLY A 144 -2.97 -5.54 -12.23
CA GLY A 144 -3.23 -5.60 -13.67
C GLY A 144 -4.56 -6.24 -14.08
N THR A 145 -5.44 -6.59 -13.13
CA THR A 145 -6.78 -7.13 -13.42
C THR A 145 -7.82 -6.01 -13.52
N TRP A 146 -8.55 -5.95 -14.64
CA TRP A 146 -9.75 -5.12 -14.75
C TRP A 146 -10.86 -5.74 -13.90
N HIS A 147 -11.54 -4.95 -13.09
CA HIS A 147 -12.51 -5.45 -12.13
C HIS A 147 -13.64 -4.46 -11.83
N ASN A 148 -14.79 -4.99 -11.44
CA ASN A 148 -15.91 -4.21 -10.90
C ASN A 148 -16.71 -5.06 -9.90
N VAL A 149 -17.39 -4.42 -8.94
CA VAL A 149 -18.36 -5.05 -8.03
C VAL A 149 -19.64 -4.22 -8.00
N THR A 150 -20.74 -4.82 -8.43
CA THR A 150 -22.08 -4.21 -8.44
C THR A 150 -22.90 -4.72 -7.26
N ASN A 151 -23.62 -3.82 -6.56
CA ASN A 151 -24.59 -4.20 -5.55
C ASN A 151 -25.89 -4.68 -6.22
N THR A 152 -26.18 -5.97 -6.10
CA THR A 152 -27.38 -6.63 -6.65
C THR A 152 -28.45 -6.91 -5.58
N GLY A 153 -28.18 -6.56 -4.32
CA GLY A 153 -29.07 -6.76 -3.19
C GLY A 153 -30.07 -5.61 -2.95
N PRO A 154 -31.06 -5.80 -2.06
CA PRO A 154 -32.09 -4.82 -1.75
C PRO A 154 -31.68 -3.77 -0.70
N ALA A 155 -30.41 -3.76 -0.28
CA ALA A 155 -29.85 -2.87 0.74
C ALA A 155 -28.38 -2.53 0.42
N PRO A 156 -27.78 -1.50 1.02
CA PRO A 156 -26.38 -1.15 0.76
C PRO A 156 -25.42 -2.31 1.05
N LEU A 157 -24.54 -2.60 0.08
CA LEU A 157 -23.47 -3.57 0.18
C LEU A 157 -22.35 -2.95 1.05
N LYS A 158 -22.09 -3.57 2.20
CA LYS A 158 -21.03 -3.16 3.13
C LYS A 158 -19.83 -4.06 2.94
N LEU A 159 -18.69 -3.47 2.60
CA LEU A 159 -17.44 -4.17 2.37
C LEU A 159 -16.26 -3.35 2.87
N TYR A 160 -15.16 -4.02 3.16
CA TYR A 160 -13.86 -3.35 3.31
C TYR A 160 -12.91 -3.81 2.20
N SER A 161 -12.00 -2.92 1.83
CA SER A 161 -10.95 -3.16 0.84
C SER A 161 -9.57 -3.00 1.49
N ILE A 162 -8.66 -3.92 1.20
CA ILE A 162 -7.24 -3.83 1.52
C ILE A 162 -6.47 -3.71 0.21
N TYR A 163 -5.73 -2.62 0.04
CA TYR A 163 -4.81 -2.39 -1.07
C TYR A 163 -3.37 -2.65 -0.60
N ALA A 164 -2.55 -3.29 -1.41
CA ALA A 164 -1.11 -3.45 -1.16
C ALA A 164 -0.30 -3.22 -2.46
N PRO A 165 0.49 -2.14 -2.58
CA PRO A 165 0.67 -1.01 -1.64
C PRO A 165 -0.59 -0.12 -1.48
N PRO A 166 -0.57 0.91 -0.60
CA PRO A 166 -1.67 1.89 -0.48
C PRO A 166 -2.05 2.53 -1.82
N ASN A 167 -3.36 2.77 -2.03
CA ASN A 167 -3.88 3.31 -3.29
C ASN A 167 -4.38 4.76 -3.18
N HIS A 168 -4.99 5.15 -2.05
CA HIS A 168 -5.52 6.49 -1.82
C HIS A 168 -4.68 7.27 -0.77
N PRO A 169 -4.77 8.61 -0.73
CA PRO A 169 -4.18 9.42 0.34
C PRO A 169 -4.60 9.00 1.76
N PHE A 170 -3.72 9.27 2.74
CA PHE A 170 -4.06 9.14 4.16
C PHE A 170 -5.28 10.04 4.50
N GLY A 171 -6.24 9.49 5.24
CA GLY A 171 -7.44 10.23 5.66
C GLY A 171 -8.49 10.45 4.57
N THR A 172 -8.39 9.78 3.41
CA THR A 172 -9.41 9.86 2.34
C THR A 172 -10.81 9.51 2.86
N VAL A 173 -11.77 10.42 2.63
CA VAL A 173 -13.20 10.20 2.84
C VAL A 173 -13.95 10.71 1.60
N HIS A 174 -14.55 9.79 0.84
CA HIS A 174 -15.46 10.07 -0.26
C HIS A 174 -16.88 9.73 0.20
N VAL A 175 -17.69 10.76 0.46
CA VAL A 175 -19.07 10.56 0.96
C VAL A 175 -19.93 9.85 -0.09
N THR A 176 -19.79 10.24 -1.36
CA THR A 176 -20.54 9.69 -2.50
C THR A 176 -19.60 9.12 -3.57
N LYS A 177 -20.13 8.26 -4.43
CA LYS A 177 -19.40 7.72 -5.60
C LYS A 177 -18.87 8.82 -6.51
N ALA A 178 -19.70 9.78 -6.90
CA ALA A 178 -19.30 10.90 -7.75
C ALA A 178 -18.15 11.74 -7.17
N ALA A 179 -18.06 11.85 -5.83
CA ALA A 179 -16.92 12.51 -5.17
C ALA A 179 -15.64 11.66 -5.26
N ALA A 180 -15.74 10.34 -5.28
CA ALA A 180 -14.62 9.44 -5.52
C ALA A 180 -14.16 9.50 -6.99
N GLU A 181 -15.08 9.39 -7.94
CA GLU A 181 -14.78 9.43 -9.38
C GLU A 181 -14.03 10.73 -9.75
N ALA A 182 -14.52 11.89 -9.28
CA ALA A 182 -13.83 13.17 -9.47
C ALA A 182 -12.43 13.24 -8.82
N ALA A 183 -12.24 12.56 -7.68
CA ALA A 183 -10.93 12.45 -7.04
C ALA A 183 -9.98 11.55 -7.84
N GLU A 184 -10.44 10.39 -8.33
CA GLU A 184 -9.65 9.46 -9.16
C GLU A 184 -9.28 10.05 -10.52
N GLU A 185 -10.16 10.83 -11.16
CA GLU A 185 -9.84 11.58 -12.38
C GLU A 185 -8.69 12.57 -12.12
N SER A 186 -8.76 13.31 -10.99
CA SER A 186 -7.68 14.22 -10.60
C SER A 186 -6.38 13.50 -10.24
N HIS A 187 -6.46 12.28 -9.68
CA HIS A 187 -5.30 11.46 -9.34
C HIS A 187 -4.66 10.79 -10.56
N ASN A 188 -5.45 10.41 -11.57
CA ASN A 188 -4.91 9.87 -12.82
C ASN A 188 -4.26 10.95 -13.69
N GLN A 189 -4.75 12.19 -13.62
CA GLN A 189 -4.02 13.36 -14.16
C GLN A 189 -2.73 13.64 -13.36
N LYS A 190 -2.73 13.34 -12.06
CA LYS A 190 -1.58 13.40 -11.14
C LYS A 190 -0.87 12.04 -10.95
N LYS A 191 -0.62 11.29 -12.04
CA LYS A 191 0.52 10.35 -12.05
C LYS A 191 1.81 11.17 -12.18
N ASP A 192 2.07 11.82 -11.05
CA ASP A 192 2.89 12.99 -10.85
C ASP A 192 4.22 12.53 -10.25
N TYR A 193 5.34 12.79 -10.94
CA TYR A 193 6.62 12.24 -10.55
C TYR A 193 7.09 13.02 -9.29
N PHE A 194 6.81 12.48 -8.10
CA PHE A 194 7.11 13.14 -6.81
C PHE A 194 6.62 14.61 -6.70
N GLY A 195 5.42 14.93 -7.22
CA GLY A 195 4.85 16.29 -7.12
C GLY A 195 5.33 17.28 -8.19
N LYS A 196 5.79 16.76 -9.34
CA LYS A 196 6.15 17.52 -10.55
C LYS A 196 5.82 16.72 -11.81
N THR A 197 5.26 17.39 -12.80
CA THR A 197 5.15 16.90 -14.19
C THR A 197 6.54 16.64 -14.80
N PRO A 198 6.66 15.87 -15.89
CA PRO A 198 7.93 15.67 -16.59
C PRO A 198 8.63 16.98 -16.99
N ASP A 199 7.88 17.98 -17.47
CA ASP A 199 8.44 19.28 -17.85
C ASP A 199 8.88 20.10 -16.63
N GLU A 200 8.17 19.99 -15.50
CA GLU A 200 8.61 20.60 -14.24
C GLU A 200 9.86 19.92 -13.66
N TRP A 201 10.11 18.65 -13.95
CA TRP A 201 11.40 18.01 -13.65
C TRP A 201 12.53 18.57 -14.50
N VAL A 202 12.30 18.72 -15.81
CA VAL A 202 13.27 19.33 -16.73
C VAL A 202 13.59 20.76 -16.28
N GLN A 203 12.58 21.54 -15.90
CA GLN A 203 12.77 22.89 -15.35
C GLN A 203 13.48 22.88 -13.99
N PHE A 204 13.19 21.92 -13.12
CA PHE A 204 13.82 21.80 -11.80
C PHE A 204 15.31 21.46 -11.89
N THR A 205 15.74 20.68 -12.90
CA THR A 205 17.15 20.31 -13.10
C THR A 205 17.92 21.23 -14.06
N ASP A 206 17.23 22.13 -14.77
CA ASP A 206 17.82 23.04 -15.77
C ASP A 206 19.00 23.89 -15.25
N PHE A 207 19.03 24.25 -13.96
CA PHE A 207 20.16 24.98 -13.38
C PHE A 207 21.46 24.16 -13.37
N LEU A 208 21.39 22.86 -13.03
CA LEU A 208 22.54 21.94 -13.06
C LEU A 208 23.03 21.71 -14.49
N VAL A 209 22.10 21.60 -15.44
CA VAL A 209 22.42 21.48 -16.87
C VAL A 209 23.14 22.74 -17.37
N LYS A 210 22.68 23.93 -16.98
CA LYS A 210 23.34 25.21 -17.31
C LYS A 210 24.72 25.35 -16.68
N GLU A 211 24.88 24.95 -15.43
CA GLU A 211 26.17 24.95 -14.72
C GLU A 211 27.18 24.03 -15.43
N GLY A 212 26.79 22.79 -15.73
CA GLY A 212 27.62 21.87 -16.51
C GLY A 212 27.98 22.40 -17.90
N LEU A 213 27.05 23.08 -18.58
CA LEU A 213 27.32 23.71 -19.88
C LEU A 213 28.30 24.90 -19.79
N GLU A 214 28.31 25.66 -18.68
CA GLU A 214 29.33 26.69 -18.45
C GLU A 214 30.71 26.07 -18.13
N ASP A 215 30.77 24.95 -17.40
CA ASP A 215 32.03 24.26 -17.13
C ASP A 215 32.63 23.62 -18.39
N VAL A 216 31.80 23.09 -19.31
CA VAL A 216 32.26 22.70 -20.65
C VAL A 216 32.88 23.91 -21.40
N LYS A 217 32.28 25.10 -21.33
CA LYS A 217 32.86 26.33 -21.94
C LYS A 217 34.18 26.75 -21.28
N ARG A 218 34.37 26.45 -19.99
CA ARG A 218 35.63 26.65 -19.25
C ARG A 218 36.69 25.59 -19.57
N GLY A 219 36.37 24.58 -20.40
CA GLY A 219 37.28 23.53 -20.81
C GLY A 219 37.32 22.31 -19.88
N ILE A 220 36.35 22.16 -18.98
CA ILE A 220 36.14 20.92 -18.23
C ILE A 220 35.57 19.86 -19.17
N ASN A 221 35.99 18.61 -19.01
CA ASN A 221 35.53 17.52 -19.87
C ASN A 221 34.03 17.21 -19.64
N ALA A 222 33.24 17.14 -20.70
CA ALA A 222 31.81 16.83 -20.59
C ALA A 222 31.52 15.44 -20.00
N GLY A 223 32.41 14.46 -20.23
CA GLY A 223 32.30 13.12 -19.63
C GLY A 223 32.54 13.12 -18.12
N HIS A 224 33.39 14.01 -17.61
CA HIS A 224 33.59 14.21 -16.17
C HIS A 224 32.32 14.76 -15.50
N ILE A 225 31.74 15.82 -16.08
CA ILE A 225 30.52 16.46 -15.56
C ILE A 225 29.35 15.46 -15.53
N LEU A 226 29.22 14.62 -16.56
CA LEU A 226 28.23 13.54 -16.59
C LEU A 226 28.50 12.47 -15.51
N GLN A 227 29.76 12.11 -15.26
CA GLN A 227 30.12 11.18 -14.18
C GLN A 227 29.70 11.73 -12.80
N GLU A 228 29.93 13.02 -12.55
CA GLU A 228 29.57 13.65 -11.27
C GLU A 228 28.05 13.65 -11.04
N PHE A 229 27.26 14.15 -12.00
CA PHE A 229 25.80 14.18 -11.86
C PHE A 229 25.18 12.77 -11.77
N ILE A 230 25.71 11.79 -12.50
CA ILE A 230 25.24 10.40 -12.40
C ILE A 230 25.58 9.79 -11.03
N LEU A 231 26.79 10.03 -10.50
CA LEU A 231 27.18 9.55 -9.17
C LEU A 231 26.34 10.22 -8.06
N MET A 232 26.06 11.52 -8.16
CA MET A 232 25.13 12.21 -7.27
C MET A 232 23.75 11.56 -7.30
N GLY A 233 23.19 11.29 -8.48
CA GLY A 233 21.90 10.61 -8.64
C GLY A 233 21.89 9.21 -8.02
N VAL A 234 22.97 8.43 -8.17
CA VAL A 234 23.12 7.11 -7.55
C VAL A 234 23.19 7.19 -6.02
N LEU A 235 23.85 8.21 -5.46
CA LEU A 235 23.90 8.42 -4.00
C LEU A 235 22.54 8.87 -3.44
N VAL A 236 21.83 9.76 -4.13
CA VAL A 236 20.44 10.14 -3.77
C VAL A 236 19.52 8.91 -3.82
N GLY A 237 19.64 8.07 -4.85
CA GLY A 237 18.92 6.79 -4.93
C GLY A 237 19.29 5.78 -3.83
N LYS A 238 20.41 5.98 -3.12
CA LYS A 238 20.81 5.24 -1.91
C LYS A 238 20.42 5.93 -0.59
N GLY A 239 19.61 6.99 -0.64
CA GLY A 239 19.10 7.69 0.54
C GLY A 239 20.00 8.82 1.07
N TYR A 240 20.94 9.32 0.28
CA TYR A 240 21.66 10.57 0.60
C TYR A 240 20.76 11.76 0.27
N SER A 241 20.87 12.87 1.01
CA SER A 241 20.31 14.14 0.55
C SER A 241 21.09 14.65 -0.66
N PRO A 242 20.52 15.49 -1.54
CA PRO A 242 21.23 16.06 -2.68
C PRO A 242 22.52 16.78 -2.30
N GLU A 243 22.51 17.52 -1.20
CA GLU A 243 23.66 18.26 -0.67
C GLU A 243 24.76 17.28 -0.23
N LYS A 244 24.40 16.24 0.52
CA LYS A 244 25.35 15.21 0.97
C LYS A 244 25.91 14.40 -0.20
N ALA A 245 25.11 14.13 -1.22
CA ALA A 245 25.55 13.46 -2.44
C ALA A 245 26.57 14.32 -3.20
N TYR A 246 26.31 15.61 -3.37
CA TYR A 246 27.24 16.59 -3.94
C TYR A 246 28.55 16.67 -3.15
N GLU A 247 28.48 16.91 -1.83
CA GLU A 247 29.66 16.95 -0.94
C GLU A 247 30.50 15.68 -1.00
N THR A 248 29.86 14.51 -1.16
CA THR A 248 30.56 13.21 -1.26
C THR A 248 31.33 13.09 -2.58
N VAL A 249 30.71 13.43 -3.72
CA VAL A 249 31.34 13.33 -5.05
C VAL A 249 32.48 14.34 -5.19
N GLU A 250 32.25 15.59 -4.79
CA GLU A 250 33.27 16.64 -4.71
C GLU A 250 34.43 16.26 -3.77
N GLY A 251 34.10 15.62 -2.64
CA GLY A 251 35.08 15.08 -1.70
C GLY A 251 35.97 14.02 -2.35
N TRP A 252 35.40 13.08 -3.10
CA TRP A 252 36.15 12.04 -3.82
C TRP A 252 37.09 12.60 -4.87
N GLU A 253 36.71 13.67 -5.56
CA GLU A 253 37.55 14.32 -6.55
C GLU A 253 38.68 15.14 -5.89
N LYS A 254 38.35 16.00 -4.92
CA LYS A 254 39.33 16.89 -4.25
C LYS A 254 40.37 16.12 -3.43
N THR A 255 39.98 15.03 -2.79
CA THR A 255 40.90 14.19 -2.00
C THR A 255 41.70 13.19 -2.84
N GLY A 256 41.23 12.88 -4.05
CA GLY A 256 41.80 11.83 -4.90
C GLY A 256 41.43 10.41 -4.50
N GLU A 257 40.41 10.23 -3.66
CA GLU A 257 39.79 8.92 -3.39
C GLU A 257 39.31 8.28 -4.71
N SER A 258 38.72 9.08 -5.61
CA SER A 258 38.42 8.65 -6.98
C SER A 258 39.46 9.15 -7.98
N LYS A 259 40.45 8.28 -8.26
CA LYS A 259 41.46 8.49 -9.31
C LYS A 259 40.84 8.70 -10.69
N LEU A 260 39.69 8.07 -10.98
CA LEU A 260 39.00 8.17 -12.25
C LEU A 260 38.32 9.55 -12.43
N LEU A 261 37.72 10.11 -11.38
CA LEU A 261 37.15 11.47 -11.43
C LEU A 261 38.26 12.53 -11.63
N GLN A 262 39.38 12.40 -10.90
CA GLN A 262 40.52 13.31 -11.11
C GLN A 262 41.10 13.24 -12.52
N GLN A 263 41.16 12.05 -13.13
CA GLN A 263 41.67 11.86 -14.49
C GLN A 263 40.71 12.45 -15.53
N SER A 264 39.40 12.19 -15.41
CA SER A 264 38.43 12.59 -16.42
C SER A 264 38.31 14.12 -16.54
N LYS A 265 38.50 14.88 -15.46
CA LYS A 265 38.30 16.34 -15.38
C LYS A 265 38.90 17.16 -16.51
N LYS A 266 40.12 16.82 -16.96
CA LYS A 266 40.84 17.54 -18.03
C LYS A 266 41.08 16.72 -19.30
N TYR A 267 41.13 15.40 -19.19
CA TYR A 267 41.61 14.55 -20.29
C TYR A 267 40.51 13.68 -20.92
N GLY A 268 39.34 13.58 -20.27
CA GLY A 268 38.32 12.60 -20.64
C GLY A 268 38.71 11.17 -20.25
N VAL A 269 37.84 10.23 -20.61
CA VAL A 269 38.06 8.77 -20.54
C VAL A 269 37.82 8.20 -21.93
#